data_AF-A0A6V7TPA2-F1
#
_entry.id   AF-A0A6V7TPA2-F1
#
_cell.length_a   1.000
_cell.length_b   1.000
_cell.length_c   1.000
_cell.angle_alpha   90.00
_cell.angle_beta   90.00
_cell.angle_gamma   90.00
#
_symmetry.space_group_name_H-M   'P 1'
#
loop_
_entity.id
_entity.type
_entity.pdbx_description
1 polymer ?
#
loop_
_entity_poly.entity_id
_entity_poly.type
_entity_poly.pdbx_seq_one_letter_code
_entity_poly.pdbx_strand_id
1 'polypeptide(L)'
;MSKTPTEKSFEDDGYECYNPVCSAFRQEMTEKYSSLKSVVDGLTKKISDLESDNKDVAGDLQKKIDTLNRSVDTQNGCISSCNNICSNVINKIDGVNQLKRDIDEKIVKWAQVMAKNTPTPPSSIYKHCENKLDKISDTQSCCDQNCKNSNGLCNNGNGVVKIRPGGNSAIYRSSTQIDKENRLIMVFAENKNMGANIPADMQDNVYVTFYCEVTVLIDDDIGNDCDVQVGLLKDENTYYRIGKDGKYHTTDRNNNSIFSDPIDGNFVLGIGQTFAPRNMPSAKMQLFFTKDGTKIRKIFLVDEEDMLPHILMKGVDVEVNFGDDSSKPFVYDINNHEAAYSK
;
A
#
# COMPACT_ATOMS: atom_id res chain seq x y z
N MET A 1 -44.05 98.25 -29.99
CA MET A 1 -44.97 99.31 -29.51
C MET A 1 -44.63 99.62 -28.06
N SER A 2 -43.95 100.75 -27.85
CA SER A 2 -44.01 101.61 -26.66
C SER A 2 -42.84 102.58 -26.84
N LYS A 3 -43.17 103.82 -27.23
CA LYS A 3 -42.19 104.88 -27.45
C LYS A 3 -41.71 105.34 -26.08
N THR A 4 -40.44 105.14 -25.77
CA THR A 4 -39.78 105.78 -24.62
C THR A 4 -39.86 107.29 -24.80
N PRO A 5 -40.27 108.07 -23.78
CA PRO A 5 -40.28 109.52 -23.85
C PRO A 5 -38.84 110.01 -24.04
N THR A 6 -38.63 110.82 -25.08
CA THR A 6 -37.41 111.60 -25.27
C THR A 6 -37.18 112.47 -24.04
N GLU A 7 -36.01 112.35 -23.42
CA GLU A 7 -35.47 113.34 -22.48
C GLU A 7 -35.49 114.70 -23.16
N LYS A 8 -36.53 115.49 -22.89
CA LYS A 8 -36.45 116.94 -23.06
C LYS A 8 -35.53 117.43 -21.94
N SER A 9 -34.38 117.94 -22.35
CA SER A 9 -33.45 118.68 -21.52
C SER A 9 -34.20 119.71 -20.68
N PHE A 10 -34.04 119.64 -19.37
CA PHE A 10 -34.37 120.71 -18.41
C PHE A 10 -33.32 121.83 -18.43
N GLU A 11 -32.62 121.98 -19.54
CA GLU A 11 -31.73 123.09 -19.79
C GLU A 11 -32.43 123.98 -20.79
N ASP A 12 -32.58 125.25 -20.41
CA ASP A 12 -32.79 126.39 -21.30
C ASP A 12 -34.22 126.95 -21.52
N ASP A 13 -35.13 126.78 -20.56
CA ASP A 13 -36.25 127.73 -20.40
C ASP A 13 -36.00 128.61 -19.17
N GLY A 14 -35.28 129.71 -19.41
CA GLY A 14 -34.90 130.75 -18.45
C GLY A 14 -36.08 131.50 -17.85
N TYR A 15 -36.77 130.89 -16.88
CA TYR A 15 -37.46 131.64 -15.84
C TYR A 15 -36.45 132.03 -14.76
N GLU A 16 -35.79 133.17 -14.95
CA GLU A 16 -34.97 133.81 -13.92
C GLU A 16 -35.90 134.34 -12.80
N CYS A 17 -36.16 133.50 -11.81
CA CYS A 17 -36.73 133.96 -10.55
C CYS A 17 -35.65 134.78 -9.82
N TYR A 18 -35.65 136.11 -10.01
CA TYR A 18 -34.74 137.08 -9.36
C TYR A 18 -34.94 137.22 -7.84
N ASN A 19 -35.72 136.34 -7.22
CA ASN A 19 -35.83 136.25 -5.77
C ASN A 19 -34.62 135.45 -5.24
N PRO A 20 -33.78 136.01 -4.35
CA PRO A 20 -32.60 135.32 -3.81
C PRO A 20 -32.90 133.98 -3.12
N VAL A 21 -34.17 133.73 -2.73
CA VAL A 21 -34.64 132.43 -2.21
C VAL A 21 -34.77 131.38 -3.33
N CYS A 22 -35.18 131.77 -4.54
CA CYS A 22 -35.28 130.88 -5.69
C CYS A 22 -33.91 130.44 -6.22
N SER A 23 -32.94 131.35 -6.28
CA SER A 23 -31.59 131.02 -6.76
C SER A 23 -30.88 130.05 -5.81
N ALA A 24 -31.01 130.26 -4.49
CA ALA A 24 -30.48 129.36 -3.47
C ALA A 24 -31.13 127.96 -3.55
N PHE A 25 -32.47 127.89 -3.68
CA PHE A 25 -33.18 126.61 -3.83
C PHE A 25 -32.80 125.88 -5.12
N ARG A 26 -32.66 126.59 -6.24
CA ARG A 26 -32.26 125.99 -7.52
C ARG A 26 -30.84 125.43 -7.43
N GLN A 27 -29.91 126.16 -6.83
CA GLN A 27 -28.55 125.68 -6.60
C GLN A 27 -28.53 124.45 -5.69
N GLU A 28 -29.26 124.47 -4.58
CA GLU A 28 -29.39 123.31 -3.67
C GLU A 28 -29.96 122.08 -4.39
N MET A 29 -30.99 122.27 -5.23
CA MET A 29 -31.59 121.18 -6.00
C MET A 29 -30.64 120.66 -7.09
N THR A 30 -29.89 121.53 -7.75
CA THR A 30 -28.85 121.12 -8.71
C THR A 30 -27.73 120.35 -8.03
N GLU A 31 -27.28 120.76 -6.86
CA GLU A 31 -26.27 120.05 -6.06
C GLU A 31 -26.79 118.70 -5.56
N LYS A 32 -28.03 118.63 -5.07
CA LYS A 32 -28.69 117.37 -4.67
C LYS A 32 -28.89 116.43 -5.86
N TYR A 33 -29.32 116.95 -7.01
CA TYR A 33 -29.48 116.15 -8.22
C TYR A 33 -28.15 115.61 -8.73
N SER A 34 -27.10 116.44 -8.74
CA SER A 34 -25.75 116.04 -9.14
C SER A 34 -25.18 114.97 -8.20
N SER A 35 -25.41 115.14 -6.89
CA SER A 35 -25.03 114.15 -5.87
C SER A 35 -25.80 112.83 -6.06
N LEU A 36 -27.11 112.89 -6.29
CA LEU A 36 -27.95 111.72 -6.54
C LEU A 36 -27.52 110.99 -7.82
N LYS A 37 -27.27 111.73 -8.90
CA LYS A 37 -26.80 111.18 -10.18
C LYS A 37 -25.47 110.44 -9.99
N SER A 38 -24.52 111.03 -9.26
CA SER A 38 -23.25 110.38 -8.92
C SER A 38 -23.46 109.07 -8.13
N VAL A 39 -24.38 109.04 -7.16
CA VAL A 39 -24.73 107.82 -6.42
C VAL A 39 -25.36 106.76 -7.34
N VAL A 40 -26.29 107.16 -8.21
CA VAL A 40 -26.96 106.24 -9.16
C VAL A 40 -25.96 105.66 -10.16
N ASP A 41 -25.07 106.48 -10.72
CA ASP A 41 -24.01 106.03 -11.63
C ASP A 41 -23.05 105.07 -10.91
N GLY A 42 -22.69 105.37 -9.66
CA GLY A 42 -21.89 104.49 -8.81
C GLY A 42 -22.55 103.15 -8.50
N LEU A 43 -23.85 103.14 -8.21
CA LEU A 43 -24.62 101.91 -8.00
C LEU A 43 -24.79 101.11 -9.29
N THR A 44 -25.07 101.78 -10.41
CA THR A 44 -25.18 101.15 -11.73
C THR A 44 -23.89 100.44 -12.10
N LYS A 45 -22.74 101.09 -11.87
CA LYS A 45 -21.42 100.47 -12.07
C LYS A 45 -21.24 99.24 -11.18
N LYS A 46 -21.53 99.34 -9.88
CA LYS A 46 -21.43 98.20 -8.96
C LYS A 46 -22.31 97.02 -9.35
N ILE A 47 -23.53 97.27 -9.83
CA ILE A 47 -24.43 96.22 -10.32
C ILE A 47 -23.80 95.55 -11.55
N SER A 48 -23.30 96.33 -12.51
CA SER A 48 -22.63 95.78 -13.70
C SER A 48 -21.39 94.96 -13.33
N ASP A 49 -20.59 95.41 -12.37
CA ASP A 49 -19.41 94.68 -11.88
C ASP A 49 -19.84 93.34 -11.22
N LEU A 50 -20.87 93.37 -10.36
CA LEU A 50 -21.43 92.17 -9.72
C LEU A 50 -22.04 91.17 -10.71
N GLU A 51 -22.70 91.65 -11.76
CA GLU A 51 -23.23 90.79 -12.84
C GLU A 51 -22.10 90.11 -13.60
N SER A 52 -21.00 90.82 -13.86
CA SER A 52 -19.80 90.24 -14.46
C SER A 52 -19.17 89.18 -13.57
N ASP A 53 -18.93 89.49 -12.29
CA ASP A 53 -18.35 88.58 -11.31
C ASP A 53 -19.20 87.31 -11.15
N ASN A 54 -20.53 87.45 -11.09
CA ASN A 54 -21.45 86.30 -11.00
C ASN A 54 -21.39 85.43 -12.26
N LYS A 55 -21.24 86.02 -13.44
CA LYS A 55 -21.09 85.28 -14.69
C LYS A 55 -19.79 84.47 -14.71
N ASP A 56 -18.70 85.05 -14.22
CA ASP A 56 -17.41 84.36 -14.12
C ASP A 56 -17.47 83.21 -13.11
N VAL A 57 -18.06 83.44 -11.93
CA VAL A 57 -18.27 82.39 -10.92
C VAL A 57 -19.14 81.25 -11.46
N ALA A 58 -20.24 81.56 -12.16
CA ALA A 58 -21.10 80.56 -12.78
C ALA A 58 -20.34 79.75 -13.85
N GLY A 59 -19.52 80.43 -14.67
CA GLY A 59 -18.67 79.78 -15.67
C GLY A 59 -17.67 78.81 -15.04
N ASP A 60 -17.02 79.20 -13.94
CA ASP A 60 -16.06 78.35 -13.23
C ASP A 60 -16.72 77.17 -12.51
N LEU A 61 -17.91 77.37 -11.94
CA LEU A 61 -18.71 76.28 -11.37
C LEU A 61 -19.11 75.27 -12.45
N GLN A 62 -19.54 75.73 -13.63
CA GLN A 62 -19.89 74.84 -14.73
C GLN A 62 -18.68 74.00 -15.19
N LYS A 63 -17.50 74.61 -15.32
CA LYS A 63 -16.26 73.87 -15.64
C LYS A 63 -15.92 72.80 -14.59
N LYS A 64 -16.12 73.11 -13.30
CA LYS A 64 -15.92 72.14 -12.21
C LYS A 64 -16.92 70.98 -12.28
N ILE A 65 -18.20 71.27 -12.56
CA ILE A 65 -19.24 70.26 -12.78
C ILE A 65 -18.86 69.35 -13.95
N ASP A 66 -18.45 69.93 -15.08
CA ASP A 66 -18.07 69.16 -16.27
C ASP A 66 -16.84 68.28 -16.03
N THR A 67 -15.93 68.73 -15.17
CA THR A 67 -14.73 67.97 -14.77
C THR A 67 -15.11 66.82 -13.83
N LEU A 68 -16.00 67.06 -12.87
CA LEU A 68 -16.53 66.04 -11.97
C LEU A 68 -17.29 64.95 -12.74
N ASN A 69 -18.17 65.34 -13.67
CA ASN A 69 -18.93 64.40 -14.48
C ASN A 69 -18.01 63.48 -15.30
N ARG A 70 -16.98 64.04 -15.96
CA ARG A 70 -15.97 63.24 -16.67
C ARG A 70 -15.21 62.28 -15.77
N SER A 71 -14.90 62.69 -14.54
CA SER A 71 -14.25 61.82 -13.55
C SER A 71 -15.16 60.67 -13.13
N VAL A 72 -16.44 60.94 -12.87
CA VAL A 72 -17.45 59.93 -12.53
C VAL A 72 -17.65 58.93 -13.67
N ASP A 73 -17.75 59.41 -14.92
CA ASP A 73 -17.88 58.54 -16.09
C ASP A 73 -16.67 57.61 -16.25
N THR A 74 -15.47 58.15 -16.02
CA THR A 74 -14.22 57.38 -16.05
C THR A 74 -14.22 56.31 -14.95
N GLN A 75 -14.62 56.66 -13.72
CA GLN A 75 -14.73 55.72 -12.61
C GLN A 75 -15.76 54.62 -12.88
N ASN A 76 -16.92 54.97 -13.43
CA ASN A 76 -17.96 54.01 -13.81
C ASN A 76 -17.45 53.03 -14.89
N GLY A 77 -16.68 53.53 -15.87
CA GLY A 77 -15.99 52.69 -16.85
C GLY A 77 -15.01 51.71 -16.20
N CYS A 78 -14.20 52.18 -15.24
CA CYS A 78 -13.28 51.32 -14.49
C CYS A 78 -14.02 50.26 -13.66
N ILE A 79 -15.10 50.63 -12.96
CA ILE A 79 -15.92 49.71 -12.16
C ILE A 79 -16.53 48.62 -13.05
N SER A 80 -17.07 48.99 -14.21
CA SER A 80 -17.61 48.03 -15.18
C SER A 80 -16.55 47.03 -15.65
N SER A 81 -15.34 47.51 -15.96
CA SER A 81 -14.21 46.65 -16.33
C SER A 81 -13.80 45.70 -15.19
N CYS A 82 -13.71 46.20 -13.95
CA CYS A 82 -13.45 45.36 -12.78
C CYS A 82 -14.51 44.29 -12.57
N ASN A 83 -15.79 44.61 -12.72
CA ASN A 83 -16.89 43.64 -12.59
C ASN A 83 -16.80 42.53 -13.64
N ASN A 84 -16.43 42.86 -14.88
CA ASN A 84 -16.18 41.86 -15.93
C ASN A 84 -14.99 40.95 -15.58
N ILE A 85 -13.90 41.51 -15.04
CA ILE A 85 -12.74 40.72 -14.59
C ILE A 85 -13.15 39.78 -13.45
N CYS A 86 -13.86 40.29 -12.43
CA CYS A 86 -14.34 39.48 -11.30
C CYS A 86 -15.24 38.34 -11.77
N SER A 87 -16.17 38.60 -12.70
CA SER A 87 -17.05 37.57 -13.27
C SER A 87 -16.26 36.48 -14.00
N ASN A 88 -15.25 36.86 -14.78
CA ASN A 88 -14.36 35.90 -15.45
C ASN A 88 -13.54 35.07 -14.45
N VAL A 89 -13.10 35.65 -13.34
CA VAL A 89 -12.39 34.93 -12.27
C VAL A 89 -13.31 33.93 -11.58
N ILE A 90 -14.54 34.31 -11.26
CA ILE A 90 -15.54 33.41 -10.65
C ILE A 90 -15.80 32.20 -11.57
N ASN A 91 -16.04 32.43 -12.86
CA ASN A 91 -16.23 31.34 -13.83
C ASN A 91 -15.02 30.38 -13.90
N LYS A 92 -13.79 30.91 -13.80
CA LYS A 92 -12.58 30.08 -13.74
C LYS A 92 -12.49 29.27 -12.44
N ILE A 93 -12.85 29.85 -11.30
CA ILE A 93 -12.89 29.17 -10.00
C ILE A 93 -13.89 28.00 -10.06
N ASP A 94 -15.08 28.22 -10.62
CA ASP A 94 -16.09 27.17 -10.79
C ASP A 94 -15.60 26.03 -11.68
N GLY A 95 -14.89 26.36 -12.78
CA GLY A 95 -14.22 25.36 -13.62
C GLY A 95 -13.18 24.53 -12.87
N VAL A 96 -12.37 25.15 -12.02
CA VAL A 96 -11.38 24.43 -11.17
C VAL A 96 -12.09 23.52 -10.16
N ASN A 97 -13.18 23.99 -9.54
CA ASN A 97 -13.98 23.19 -8.61
C ASN A 97 -14.62 21.98 -9.29
N GLN A 98 -15.08 22.12 -10.54
CA GLN A 98 -15.57 21.00 -11.33
C GLN A 98 -14.47 19.98 -11.60
N LEU A 99 -13.29 20.43 -12.06
CA LEU A 99 -12.16 19.55 -12.33
C LEU A 99 -11.74 18.77 -11.07
N LYS A 100 -11.75 19.42 -9.90
CA LYS A 100 -11.47 18.76 -8.62
C LYS A 100 -12.44 17.61 -8.35
N ARG A 101 -13.75 17.86 -8.50
CA ARG A 101 -14.79 16.82 -8.31
C ARG A 101 -14.59 15.63 -9.26
N ASP A 102 -14.28 15.90 -10.52
CA ASP A 102 -14.03 14.85 -11.53
C ASP A 102 -12.79 14.00 -11.19
N ILE A 103 -11.74 14.64 -10.65
CA ILE A 103 -10.53 13.94 -10.17
C ILE A 103 -10.86 13.08 -8.94
N ASP A 104 -11.56 13.63 -7.96
CA ASP A 104 -11.95 12.92 -6.75
C ASP A 104 -12.80 11.67 -7.09
N GLU A 105 -13.74 11.78 -8.03
CA GLU A 105 -14.53 10.64 -8.50
C GLU A 105 -13.68 9.56 -9.18
N LYS A 106 -12.69 9.96 -9.98
CA LYS A 106 -11.74 9.03 -10.63
C LYS A 106 -10.84 8.34 -9.61
N ILE A 107 -10.38 9.04 -8.58
CA ILE A 107 -9.58 8.45 -7.49
C ILE A 107 -10.40 7.38 -6.77
N VAL A 108 -11.66 7.65 -6.45
CA VAL A 108 -12.55 6.67 -5.80
C VAL A 108 -12.77 5.44 -6.68
N LYS A 109 -13.06 5.63 -7.98
CA LYS A 109 -13.20 4.52 -8.94
C LYS A 109 -11.91 3.69 -9.05
N TRP A 110 -10.76 4.35 -9.10
CA TRP A 110 -9.48 3.67 -9.17
C TRP A 110 -9.18 2.89 -7.90
N ALA A 111 -9.46 3.45 -6.73
CA ALA A 111 -9.33 2.75 -5.45
C ALA A 111 -10.23 1.50 -5.37
N GLN A 112 -11.47 1.57 -5.87
CA GLN A 112 -12.36 0.41 -5.94
C GLN A 112 -11.84 -0.68 -6.89
N VAL A 113 -11.31 -0.29 -8.05
CA VAL A 113 -10.70 -1.23 -9.01
C VAL A 113 -9.46 -1.89 -8.39
N MET A 114 -8.60 -1.10 -7.75
CA MET A 114 -7.42 -1.62 -7.07
C MET A 114 -7.79 -2.56 -5.92
N ALA A 115 -8.79 -2.22 -5.09
CA ALA A 115 -9.26 -3.09 -4.02
C ALA A 115 -9.82 -4.42 -4.54
N LYS A 116 -10.58 -4.40 -5.64
CA LYS A 116 -11.12 -5.60 -6.27
C LYS A 116 -10.04 -6.48 -6.92
N ASN A 117 -8.97 -5.85 -7.40
CA ASN A 117 -7.87 -6.51 -8.09
C ASN A 117 -6.62 -6.70 -7.22
N THR A 118 -6.68 -6.36 -5.92
CA THR A 118 -5.57 -6.63 -5.01
C THR A 118 -5.51 -8.14 -4.87
N PRO A 119 -4.45 -8.81 -5.33
CA PRO A 119 -4.32 -10.24 -5.16
C PRO A 119 -4.36 -10.51 -3.67
N THR A 120 -5.28 -11.35 -3.22
CA THR A 120 -5.24 -11.87 -1.86
C THR A 120 -3.86 -12.49 -1.67
N PRO A 121 -3.05 -12.00 -0.71
CA PRO A 121 -1.69 -12.49 -0.54
C PRO A 121 -1.73 -14.02 -0.40
N PRO A 122 -0.75 -14.73 -0.96
CA PRO A 122 -0.75 -16.17 -0.87
C PRO A 122 -0.75 -16.59 0.58
N SER A 123 -1.71 -17.42 0.97
CA SER A 123 -1.73 -18.04 2.29
C SER A 123 -1.21 -19.46 2.18
N SER A 124 -0.56 -19.96 3.21
CA SER A 124 -0.15 -21.36 3.33
C SER A 124 -1.14 -22.10 4.20
N ILE A 125 -1.54 -23.30 3.80
CA ILE A 125 -2.35 -24.18 4.62
C ILE A 125 -1.70 -25.54 4.76
N TYR A 126 -1.73 -26.09 5.97
CA TYR A 126 -1.41 -27.49 6.20
C TYR A 126 -2.58 -28.37 5.73
N LYS A 127 -2.27 -29.40 4.97
CA LYS A 127 -3.22 -30.44 4.59
C LYS A 127 -2.81 -31.75 5.26
N HIS A 128 -3.71 -32.24 6.09
CA HIS A 128 -3.61 -33.56 6.68
C HIS A 128 -3.65 -34.65 5.60
N CYS A 129 -2.79 -35.66 5.72
CA CYS A 129 -2.68 -36.80 4.82
C CYS A 129 -2.59 -38.09 5.63
N GLU A 130 -3.66 -38.89 5.58
CA GLU A 130 -3.68 -40.22 6.20
C GLU A 130 -2.58 -41.10 5.58
N ASN A 131 -1.63 -41.56 6.39
CA ASN A 131 -0.47 -42.31 5.90
C ASN A 131 0.10 -43.23 6.99
N LYS A 132 0.95 -44.17 6.58
CA LYS A 132 1.65 -45.12 7.47
C LYS A 132 2.92 -45.63 6.82
N LEU A 133 3.86 -46.12 7.62
CA LEU A 133 4.96 -46.95 7.14
C LEU A 133 4.41 -48.29 6.63
N ASP A 134 4.86 -48.70 5.45
CA ASP A 134 4.29 -49.85 4.75
C ASP A 134 5.36 -50.81 4.20
N LYS A 135 6.39 -50.27 3.54
CA LYS A 135 7.38 -51.08 2.82
C LYS A 135 8.78 -50.92 3.39
N ILE A 136 9.52 -52.01 3.50
CA ILE A 136 10.98 -52.02 3.70
C ILE A 136 11.62 -52.28 2.33
N SER A 137 12.68 -51.54 1.99
CA SER A 137 13.35 -51.71 0.70
C SER A 137 13.99 -53.09 0.57
N ASP A 138 13.67 -53.81 -0.50
CA ASP A 138 14.22 -55.14 -0.77
C ASP A 138 15.73 -55.08 -1.06
N THR A 139 16.21 -54.01 -1.72
CA THR A 139 17.61 -53.82 -2.13
C THR A 139 18.54 -53.37 -1.00
N GLN A 140 17.97 -52.85 0.09
CA GLN A 140 18.68 -52.50 1.32
C GLN A 140 18.23 -53.36 2.51
N SER A 141 17.41 -54.39 2.25
CA SER A 141 17.04 -55.38 3.26
C SER A 141 18.22 -56.32 3.50
N CYS A 142 18.45 -56.62 4.77
CA CYS A 142 19.73 -57.11 5.25
C CYS A 142 20.01 -58.60 5.01
N CYS A 143 19.04 -59.39 4.60
CA CYS A 143 19.13 -60.81 4.89
C CYS A 143 18.24 -61.57 3.90
N ASP A 144 18.84 -62.33 2.97
CA ASP A 144 18.16 -63.48 2.37
C ASP A 144 17.55 -64.31 3.51
N GLN A 145 16.43 -65.02 3.27
CA GLN A 145 15.70 -65.75 4.33
C GLN A 145 16.59 -66.69 5.17
N ASN A 146 17.73 -67.10 4.64
CA ASN A 146 18.72 -67.99 5.26
C ASN A 146 19.59 -67.33 6.35
N CYS A 147 19.60 -66.00 6.49
CA CYS A 147 20.47 -65.30 7.42
C CYS A 147 19.79 -64.87 8.72
N LYS A 148 18.52 -65.25 8.94
CA LYS A 148 17.77 -65.00 10.18
C LYS A 148 17.89 -66.19 11.14
N ASN A 149 18.11 -65.96 12.44
CA ASN A 149 17.96 -67.02 13.45
C ASN A 149 16.49 -67.37 13.70
N SER A 150 16.26 -68.36 14.56
CA SER A 150 14.95 -68.81 15.02
C SER A 150 14.10 -67.70 15.66
N ASN A 151 14.72 -66.61 16.12
CA ASN A 151 14.03 -65.44 16.68
C ASN A 151 13.77 -64.35 15.62
N GLY A 152 14.11 -64.59 14.35
CA GLY A 152 13.94 -63.67 13.25
C GLY A 152 15.00 -62.56 13.16
N LEU A 153 16.08 -62.64 13.95
CA LEU A 153 17.18 -61.67 13.96
C LEU A 153 18.26 -62.05 12.95
N CYS A 154 18.90 -61.06 12.33
CA CYS A 154 19.94 -61.30 11.32
C CYS A 154 21.24 -61.71 12.01
N ASN A 155 21.72 -62.93 11.72
CA ASN A 155 22.93 -63.52 12.33
C ASN A 155 24.22 -62.86 11.86
N ASN A 156 24.26 -62.35 10.63
CA ASN A 156 25.36 -61.61 10.01
C ASN A 156 24.77 -60.53 9.07
N GLY A 157 25.12 -59.24 9.25
CA GLY A 157 24.74 -58.14 8.34
C GLY A 157 24.25 -56.84 9.01
N ASN A 158 23.67 -55.95 8.20
CA ASN A 158 22.98 -54.67 8.52
C ASN A 158 21.80 -54.71 9.52
N GLY A 159 21.54 -55.79 10.28
CA GLY A 159 20.39 -55.92 11.19
C GLY A 159 19.00 -56.14 10.52
N VAL A 160 17.91 -56.18 11.28
CA VAL A 160 16.54 -56.33 10.76
C VAL A 160 15.70 -55.15 11.20
N VAL A 161 14.99 -54.55 10.24
CA VAL A 161 13.92 -53.60 10.54
C VAL A 161 12.56 -54.32 10.51
N LYS A 162 11.69 -53.99 11.47
CA LYS A 162 10.30 -54.43 11.50
C LYS A 162 9.38 -53.23 11.70
N ILE A 163 8.40 -53.06 10.82
CA ILE A 163 7.32 -52.10 10.97
C ILE A 163 6.32 -52.66 11.99
N ARG A 164 5.92 -51.85 12.99
CA ARG A 164 4.92 -52.27 13.99
C ARG A 164 3.50 -52.28 13.39
N PRO A 165 2.57 -53.07 13.94
CA PRO A 165 1.16 -52.98 13.60
C PRO A 165 0.67 -51.52 13.71
N GLY A 166 0.00 -51.02 12.68
CA GLY A 166 -0.44 -49.62 12.57
C GLY A 166 0.52 -48.72 11.78
N GLY A 167 1.77 -49.14 11.52
CA GLY A 167 2.69 -48.44 10.62
C GLY A 167 3.14 -47.06 11.12
N ASN A 168 2.96 -46.74 12.39
CA ASN A 168 3.43 -45.50 13.02
C ASN A 168 4.81 -45.65 13.69
N SER A 169 5.45 -46.81 13.60
CA SER A 169 6.80 -47.02 14.14
C SER A 169 7.51 -48.18 13.46
N ALA A 170 8.84 -48.09 13.44
CA ALA A 170 9.71 -49.14 12.96
C ALA A 170 10.82 -49.39 13.98
N ILE A 171 11.18 -50.66 14.10
CA ILE A 171 12.11 -51.17 15.11
C ILE A 171 13.33 -51.75 14.41
N TYR A 172 14.54 -51.42 14.84
CA TYR A 172 15.77 -52.06 14.40
C TYR A 172 16.27 -53.09 15.41
N ARG A 173 16.63 -54.29 14.97
CA ARG A 173 17.23 -55.33 15.83
C ARG A 173 18.41 -56.02 15.16
N SER A 174 19.49 -56.25 15.89
CA SER A 174 20.68 -57.01 15.44
C SER A 174 21.07 -58.03 16.52
N SER A 175 21.57 -59.21 16.13
CA SER A 175 22.09 -60.21 17.08
C SER A 175 23.61 -60.18 17.27
N THR A 176 24.34 -59.40 16.47
CA THR A 176 25.80 -59.20 16.61
C THR A 176 26.11 -57.72 16.87
N GLN A 177 27.34 -57.47 17.35
CA GLN A 177 27.92 -56.13 17.33
C GLN A 177 27.77 -55.59 15.90
N ILE A 178 27.23 -54.38 15.80
CA ILE A 178 26.94 -53.75 14.51
C ILE A 178 28.29 -53.58 13.77
N ASP A 179 28.39 -54.10 12.55
CA ASP A 179 29.59 -53.89 11.75
C ASP A 179 29.66 -52.41 11.32
N LYS A 180 30.85 -51.84 11.34
CA LYS A 180 31.09 -50.47 10.85
C LYS A 180 30.81 -50.34 9.36
N GLU A 181 30.92 -51.42 8.60
CA GLU A 181 30.59 -51.45 7.16
C GLU A 181 29.08 -51.60 6.88
N ASN A 182 28.25 -51.76 7.93
CA ASN A 182 26.82 -51.95 7.78
C ASN A 182 26.13 -50.73 7.15
N ARG A 183 25.28 -51.01 6.16
CA ARG A 183 24.48 -50.03 5.42
C ARG A 183 23.17 -49.73 6.14
N LEU A 184 22.65 -48.54 5.92
CA LEU A 184 21.32 -48.13 6.37
C LEU A 184 20.23 -48.98 5.69
N ILE A 185 19.18 -49.34 6.45
CA ILE A 185 17.99 -50.02 5.93
C ILE A 185 16.92 -48.97 5.64
N MET A 186 16.36 -48.99 4.44
CA MET A 186 15.33 -48.04 4.01
C MET A 186 13.91 -48.53 4.31
N VAL A 187 13.11 -47.65 4.91
CA VAL A 187 11.68 -47.84 5.21
C VAL A 187 10.88 -46.74 4.51
N PHE A 188 9.79 -47.12 3.86
CA PHE A 188 8.92 -46.24 3.09
C PHE A 188 7.55 -46.08 3.74
N ALA A 189 6.99 -44.89 3.58
CA ALA A 189 5.55 -44.69 3.75
C ALA A 189 4.76 -45.37 2.61
N GLU A 190 3.47 -45.65 2.84
CA GLU A 190 2.56 -46.24 1.85
C GLU A 190 2.31 -45.26 0.70
N ASN A 191 2.02 -44.01 1.05
CA ASN A 191 1.61 -43.05 0.07
C ASN A 191 2.84 -42.38 -0.58
N LYS A 192 3.13 -42.78 -1.82
CA LYS A 192 4.19 -42.22 -2.67
C LYS A 192 4.10 -40.71 -2.80
N ASN A 193 2.89 -40.18 -2.65
CA ASN A 193 2.61 -38.78 -2.82
C ASN A 193 1.80 -38.36 -1.59
N MET A 194 2.39 -37.62 -0.65
CA MET A 194 1.56 -36.66 0.12
C MET A 194 1.13 -35.55 -0.85
N GLY A 195 0.34 -35.94 -1.86
CA GLY A 195 0.51 -35.48 -3.23
C GLY A 195 -0.08 -34.11 -3.52
N ALA A 196 0.39 -33.52 -4.61
CA ALA A 196 0.02 -32.23 -5.18
C ALA A 196 -1.46 -32.09 -5.58
N ASN A 197 -2.32 -33.04 -5.22
CA ASN A 197 -3.76 -32.97 -5.40
C ASN A 197 -4.35 -31.94 -4.44
N ILE A 198 -4.04 -30.67 -4.69
CA ILE A 198 -4.76 -29.52 -4.17
C ILE A 198 -6.23 -29.80 -4.48
N PRO A 199 -7.10 -30.00 -3.48
CA PRO A 199 -8.53 -30.23 -3.69
C PRO A 199 -9.15 -29.15 -4.59
N ALA A 200 -10.11 -29.54 -5.43
CA ALA A 200 -10.75 -28.64 -6.40
C ALA A 200 -11.47 -27.44 -5.76
N ASP A 201 -11.83 -27.57 -4.50
CA ASP A 201 -12.49 -26.58 -3.65
C ASP A 201 -11.51 -25.61 -2.95
N MET A 202 -10.19 -25.79 -3.06
CA MET A 202 -9.23 -24.82 -2.52
C MET A 202 -9.12 -23.57 -3.40
N GLN A 203 -8.90 -22.42 -2.75
CA GLN A 203 -8.68 -21.15 -3.45
C GLN A 203 -7.41 -21.21 -4.31
N ASP A 204 -7.45 -20.60 -5.49
CA ASP A 204 -6.36 -20.68 -6.47
C ASP A 204 -5.04 -20.05 -6.03
N ASN A 205 -5.06 -19.21 -4.98
CA ASN A 205 -3.93 -18.44 -4.45
C ASN A 205 -3.34 -19.05 -3.16
N VAL A 206 -3.56 -20.33 -2.87
CA VAL A 206 -3.13 -20.98 -1.62
C VAL A 206 -1.97 -21.95 -1.86
N TYR A 207 -0.92 -21.83 -1.03
CA TYR A 207 0.13 -22.84 -0.91
C TYR A 207 -0.39 -24.00 -0.07
N VAL A 208 -0.16 -25.24 -0.52
CA VAL A 208 -0.59 -26.44 0.21
C VAL A 208 0.63 -27.17 0.75
N THR A 209 0.68 -27.32 2.07
CA THR A 209 1.80 -27.95 2.77
C THR A 209 1.41 -29.32 3.33
N PHE A 210 2.23 -30.32 3.07
CA PHE A 210 2.20 -31.62 3.73
C PHE A 210 3.42 -31.79 4.60
N TYR A 211 3.27 -32.48 5.72
CA TYR A 211 4.30 -32.55 6.75
C TYR A 211 4.16 -33.82 7.59
N CYS A 212 5.29 -34.42 7.94
CA CYS A 212 5.36 -35.49 8.94
C CYS A 212 6.60 -35.33 9.82
N GLU A 213 6.56 -35.95 11.00
CA GLU A 213 7.67 -35.98 11.96
C GLU A 213 8.10 -37.42 12.23
N VAL A 214 9.41 -37.59 12.41
CA VAL A 214 10.05 -38.84 12.80
C VAL A 214 10.78 -38.60 14.10
N THR A 215 10.26 -39.20 15.16
CA THR A 215 10.93 -39.29 16.46
C THR A 215 11.95 -40.43 16.39
N VAL A 216 13.21 -40.11 16.62
CA VAL A 216 14.32 -41.06 16.64
C VAL A 216 14.59 -41.45 18.09
N LEU A 217 14.55 -42.75 18.35
CA LEU A 217 14.80 -43.36 19.65
C LEU A 217 16.14 -44.09 19.59
N ILE A 218 17.14 -43.51 20.24
CA ILE A 218 18.49 -44.07 20.34
C ILE A 218 18.58 -44.84 21.65
N ASP A 219 19.04 -46.09 21.55
CA ASP A 219 19.33 -46.91 22.72
C ASP A 219 20.74 -46.59 23.23
N ASP A 220 20.84 -46.22 24.50
CA ASP A 220 22.10 -45.82 25.16
C ASP A 220 23.15 -46.95 25.13
N ASP A 221 22.70 -48.22 25.04
CA ASP A 221 23.56 -49.41 25.05
C ASP A 221 24.21 -49.73 23.69
N ILE A 222 23.75 -49.11 22.59
CA ILE A 222 24.25 -49.38 21.22
C ILE A 222 25.51 -48.55 20.88
N GLY A 223 25.85 -47.56 21.72
CA GLY A 223 26.99 -46.67 21.51
C GLY A 223 26.86 -45.80 20.24
N ASN A 224 27.99 -45.30 19.72
CA ASN A 224 28.02 -44.36 18.58
C ASN A 224 27.70 -44.99 17.21
N ASP A 225 27.42 -46.29 17.10
CA ASP A 225 27.21 -46.97 15.81
C ASP A 225 25.72 -47.02 15.40
N CYS A 226 25.06 -45.88 15.51
CA CYS A 226 23.70 -45.67 15.05
C CYS A 226 23.64 -44.48 14.09
N ASP A 227 22.84 -44.63 13.03
CA ASP A 227 22.67 -43.61 12.01
C ASP A 227 21.22 -43.62 11.50
N VAL A 228 20.74 -42.44 11.15
CA VAL A 228 19.39 -42.25 10.63
C VAL A 228 19.38 -41.08 9.66
N GLN A 229 18.65 -41.23 8.57
CA GLN A 229 18.36 -40.15 7.64
C GLN A 229 16.87 -40.14 7.32
N VAL A 230 16.26 -38.96 7.38
CA VAL A 230 14.84 -38.76 7.11
C VAL A 230 14.69 -37.85 5.90
N GLY A 231 13.87 -38.25 4.93
CA GLY A 231 13.83 -37.55 3.66
C GLY A 231 12.66 -37.89 2.75
N LEU A 232 12.68 -37.26 1.59
CA LEU A 232 11.82 -37.54 0.45
C LEU A 232 12.65 -38.20 -0.65
N LEU A 233 12.08 -39.23 -1.28
CA LEU A 233 12.67 -39.98 -2.38
C LEU A 233 11.72 -39.94 -3.58
N LYS A 234 12.22 -39.55 -4.75
CA LYS A 234 11.50 -39.76 -6.01
C LYS A 234 11.94 -41.06 -6.67
N ASP A 235 13.25 -41.21 -6.79
CA ASP A 235 13.94 -42.37 -7.36
C ASP A 235 15.39 -42.44 -6.84
N GLU A 236 16.15 -43.45 -7.25
CA GLU A 236 17.54 -43.66 -6.80
C GLU A 236 18.48 -42.46 -7.08
N ASN A 237 18.13 -41.60 -8.04
CA ASN A 237 18.91 -40.44 -8.45
C ASN A 237 18.37 -39.11 -7.92
N THR A 238 17.26 -39.13 -7.17
CA THR A 238 16.58 -37.91 -6.73
C THR A 238 16.03 -38.08 -5.33
N TYR A 239 16.75 -37.52 -4.36
CA TYR A 239 16.34 -37.50 -2.96
C TYR A 239 16.85 -36.26 -2.22
N TYR A 240 16.15 -35.95 -1.13
CA TYR A 240 16.53 -34.92 -0.17
C TYR A 240 16.32 -35.47 1.24
N ARG A 241 17.39 -35.51 2.03
CA ARG A 241 17.37 -36.05 3.39
C ARG A 241 18.14 -35.15 4.34
N ILE A 242 17.83 -35.28 5.61
CA ILE A 242 18.66 -34.84 6.71
C ILE A 242 19.10 -36.02 7.55
N GLY A 243 20.38 -36.06 7.90
CA GLY A 243 20.98 -37.13 8.70
C GLY A 243 21.21 -36.74 10.15
N LYS A 244 21.37 -37.75 11.01
CA LYS A 244 21.89 -37.61 12.38
C LYS A 244 23.25 -36.91 12.41
N ASP A 245 24.03 -37.06 11.34
CA ASP A 245 25.33 -36.39 11.16
C ASP A 245 25.23 -34.85 10.98
N GLY A 246 24.03 -34.29 11.05
CA GLY A 246 23.79 -32.85 10.93
C GLY A 246 23.94 -32.34 9.49
N LYS A 247 23.88 -33.22 8.49
CA LYS A 247 24.05 -32.88 7.08
C LYS A 247 22.80 -33.09 6.25
N TYR A 248 22.71 -32.29 5.19
CA TYR A 248 21.86 -32.59 4.05
C TYR A 248 22.50 -33.67 3.18
N HIS A 249 21.71 -34.67 2.81
CA HIS A 249 22.08 -35.68 1.82
C HIS A 249 21.15 -35.54 0.62
N THR A 250 21.72 -35.19 -0.52
CA THR A 250 21.01 -35.07 -1.79
C THR A 250 21.91 -35.48 -2.94
N THR A 251 21.31 -35.78 -4.09
CA THR A 251 22.05 -36.08 -5.33
C THR A 251 22.70 -34.85 -5.96
N ASP A 252 22.23 -33.65 -5.61
CA ASP A 252 22.95 -32.42 -5.90
C ASP A 252 24.13 -32.25 -4.94
N ARG A 253 25.31 -32.68 -5.39
CA ARG A 253 26.55 -32.64 -4.58
C ARG A 253 26.91 -31.25 -4.07
N ASN A 254 26.42 -30.18 -4.70
CA ASN A 254 26.65 -28.80 -4.24
C ASN A 254 25.79 -28.43 -3.01
N ASN A 255 24.80 -29.26 -2.69
CA ASN A 255 23.82 -29.01 -1.64
C ASN A 255 24.05 -29.84 -0.38
N ASN A 256 25.04 -30.74 -0.37
CA ASN A 256 25.49 -31.48 0.81
C ASN A 256 26.23 -30.53 1.76
N SER A 257 25.49 -29.95 2.69
CA SER A 257 25.97 -28.94 3.64
C SER A 257 25.60 -29.32 5.06
N ILE A 258 26.39 -28.86 6.02
CA ILE A 258 26.11 -29.02 7.45
C ILE A 258 25.03 -28.00 7.82
N PHE A 259 23.97 -28.44 8.49
CA PHE A 259 22.91 -27.57 9.03
C PHE A 259 22.92 -27.49 10.56
N SER A 260 23.53 -28.47 11.22
CA SER A 260 23.79 -28.47 12.66
C SER A 260 25.00 -29.35 12.96
N ASP A 261 25.49 -29.27 14.19
CA ASP A 261 26.37 -30.31 14.72
C ASP A 261 25.66 -31.67 14.72
N PRO A 262 26.42 -32.78 14.75
CA PRO A 262 25.86 -34.12 14.93
C PRO A 262 24.88 -34.17 16.10
N ILE A 263 23.81 -34.95 15.93
CA ILE A 263 22.71 -34.99 16.87
C ILE A 263 22.91 -36.16 17.82
N ASP A 264 22.96 -35.90 19.13
CA ASP A 264 23.05 -36.91 20.17
C ASP A 264 21.69 -37.12 20.87
N GLY A 265 21.46 -38.34 21.37
CA GLY A 265 20.23 -38.71 22.08
C GLY A 265 18.99 -38.81 21.19
N ASN A 266 17.81 -38.74 21.81
CA ASN A 266 16.53 -38.75 21.11
C ASN A 266 16.23 -37.37 20.52
N PHE A 267 15.70 -37.33 19.30
CA PHE A 267 15.36 -36.09 18.61
C PHE A 267 14.20 -36.30 17.64
N VAL A 268 13.60 -35.19 17.20
CA VAL A 268 12.50 -35.20 16.23
C VAL A 268 12.95 -34.51 14.95
N LEU A 269 12.92 -35.25 13.84
CA LEU A 269 13.13 -34.71 12.50
C LEU A 269 11.80 -34.58 11.79
N GLY A 270 11.51 -33.39 11.30
CA GLY A 270 10.33 -33.18 10.46
C GLY A 270 10.70 -32.88 9.02
N ILE A 271 9.79 -33.23 8.15
CA ILE A 271 9.94 -33.07 6.72
C ILE A 271 8.62 -32.63 6.11
N GLY A 272 8.68 -31.55 5.34
CA GLY A 272 7.53 -31.04 4.65
C GLY A 272 7.79 -30.63 3.23
N GLN A 273 6.73 -30.67 2.44
CA GLN A 273 6.68 -30.24 1.06
C GLN A 273 5.51 -29.28 0.88
N THR A 274 5.78 -28.14 0.24
CA THR A 274 4.82 -27.07 0.01
C THR A 274 4.66 -26.86 -1.49
N PHE A 275 3.45 -27.13 -1.98
CA PHE A 275 3.05 -26.99 -3.38
C PHE A 275 2.59 -25.56 -3.67
N ALA A 276 2.94 -25.07 -4.86
CA ALA A 276 2.57 -23.75 -5.30
C ALA A 276 1.05 -23.60 -5.52
N PRO A 277 0.52 -22.37 -5.39
CA PRO A 277 -0.85 -22.07 -5.79
C PRO A 277 -1.12 -22.40 -7.25
N ARG A 278 -2.36 -22.77 -7.57
CA ARG A 278 -2.80 -23.11 -8.94
C ARG A 278 -2.64 -21.94 -9.92
N ASN A 279 -2.80 -20.71 -9.43
CA ASN A 279 -2.57 -19.51 -10.23
C ASN A 279 -1.09 -19.16 -10.43
N MET A 280 -0.16 -19.97 -9.89
CA MET A 280 1.29 -19.84 -10.05
C MET A 280 1.94 -21.14 -10.56
N PRO A 281 1.54 -21.66 -11.74
CA PRO A 281 2.00 -22.97 -12.24
C PRO A 281 3.51 -23.03 -12.54
N SER A 282 4.20 -21.90 -12.61
CA SER A 282 5.66 -21.83 -12.81
C SER A 282 6.47 -21.85 -11.50
N ALA A 283 5.81 -21.79 -10.34
CA ALA A 283 6.50 -21.80 -9.05
C ALA A 283 6.87 -23.23 -8.64
N LYS A 284 8.10 -23.41 -8.18
CA LYS A 284 8.65 -24.71 -7.80
C LYS A 284 8.08 -25.19 -6.47
N MET A 285 8.02 -26.52 -6.29
CA MET A 285 7.72 -27.11 -4.99
C MET A 285 8.85 -26.75 -4.01
N GLN A 286 8.48 -26.50 -2.75
CA GLN A 286 9.42 -26.17 -1.70
C GLN A 286 9.53 -27.34 -0.73
N LEU A 287 10.74 -27.81 -0.47
CA LEU A 287 11.01 -28.74 0.62
C LEU A 287 11.62 -27.99 1.80
N PHE A 288 11.15 -28.32 2.99
CA PHE A 288 11.74 -27.82 4.23
C PHE A 288 11.88 -28.95 5.24
N PHE A 289 12.80 -28.74 6.16
CA PHE A 289 13.10 -29.67 7.22
C PHE A 289 13.00 -28.95 8.56
N THR A 290 12.69 -29.71 9.60
CA THR A 290 12.67 -29.22 10.97
C THR A 290 13.47 -30.17 11.87
N LYS A 291 14.01 -29.62 12.95
CA LYS A 291 14.62 -30.38 14.04
C LYS A 291 14.04 -29.86 15.34
N ASP A 292 13.50 -30.76 16.16
CA ASP A 292 12.98 -30.48 17.51
C ASP A 292 12.04 -29.25 17.52
N GLY A 293 11.07 -29.25 16.60
CA GLY A 293 10.09 -28.16 16.44
C GLY A 293 10.62 -26.87 15.81
N THR A 294 11.86 -26.83 15.35
CA THR A 294 12.47 -25.65 14.73
C THR A 294 12.75 -25.88 13.25
N LYS A 295 12.28 -24.96 12.38
CA LYS A 295 12.57 -24.99 10.94
C LYS A 295 14.05 -24.76 10.69
N ILE A 296 14.68 -25.68 9.94
CA ILE A 296 16.05 -25.53 9.48
C ILE A 296 16.05 -24.54 8.31
N ARG A 297 16.98 -23.58 8.31
CA ARG A 297 16.92 -22.38 7.43
C ARG A 297 16.92 -22.68 5.93
N LYS A 298 17.40 -23.84 5.48
CA LYS A 298 17.48 -24.17 4.06
C LYS A 298 16.13 -24.67 3.54
N ILE A 299 15.70 -24.10 2.43
CA ILE A 299 14.54 -24.55 1.66
C ILE A 299 15.08 -25.02 0.31
N PHE A 300 14.66 -26.19 -0.14
CA PHE A 300 15.00 -26.70 -1.48
C PHE A 300 13.87 -26.36 -2.43
N LEU A 301 14.22 -25.85 -3.61
CA LEU A 301 13.29 -25.57 -4.69
C LEU A 301 13.43 -26.69 -5.71
N VAL A 302 12.37 -27.45 -5.90
CA VAL A 302 12.39 -28.77 -6.53
C VAL A 302 11.37 -28.74 -7.67
N ASP A 303 11.79 -29.19 -8.85
CA ASP A 303 10.92 -29.30 -10.04
C ASP A 303 10.13 -30.61 -10.03
N GLU A 304 10.51 -31.53 -9.16
CA GLU A 304 10.00 -32.86 -9.02
C GLU A 304 8.79 -32.90 -8.08
N GLU A 305 7.68 -33.43 -8.57
CA GLU A 305 6.50 -33.72 -7.75
C GLU A 305 6.51 -35.18 -7.30
N ASP A 306 5.57 -35.55 -6.42
CA ASP A 306 5.30 -36.94 -6.06
C ASP A 306 6.52 -37.65 -5.44
N MET A 307 7.11 -37.00 -4.44
CA MET A 307 8.19 -37.59 -3.65
C MET A 307 7.64 -38.33 -2.43
N LEU A 308 8.23 -39.48 -2.14
CA LEU A 308 7.81 -40.41 -1.11
C LEU A 308 8.60 -40.20 0.19
N PRO A 309 7.93 -40.01 1.35
CA PRO A 309 8.58 -40.02 2.64
C PRO A 309 9.26 -41.36 2.90
N HIS A 310 10.51 -41.31 3.36
CA HIS A 310 11.27 -42.49 3.70
C HIS A 310 12.28 -42.20 4.81
N ILE A 311 12.69 -43.28 5.46
CA ILE A 311 13.64 -43.29 6.57
C ILE A 311 14.73 -44.31 6.23
N LEU A 312 15.97 -43.89 6.33
CA LEU A 312 17.13 -44.76 6.37
C LEU A 312 17.55 -44.92 7.82
N MET A 313 17.67 -46.14 8.33
CA MET A 313 17.94 -46.37 9.75
C MET A 313 18.92 -47.52 9.99
N LYS A 314 19.76 -47.35 11.01
CA LYS A 314 20.71 -48.34 11.56
C LYS A 314 20.82 -48.11 13.06
N GLY A 315 20.57 -49.15 13.85
CA GLY A 315 20.79 -49.11 15.31
C GLY A 315 19.85 -48.16 16.07
N VAL A 316 18.72 -47.78 15.50
CA VAL A 316 17.71 -46.90 16.13
C VAL A 316 16.31 -47.46 15.97
N ASP A 317 15.43 -47.16 16.91
CA ASP A 317 13.99 -47.30 16.72
C ASP A 317 13.42 -45.94 16.29
N VAL A 318 12.31 -45.93 15.56
CA VAL A 318 11.65 -44.70 15.12
C VAL A 318 10.15 -44.76 15.34
N GLU A 319 9.57 -43.61 15.68
CA GLU A 319 8.13 -43.36 15.65
C GLU A 319 7.83 -42.26 14.64
N VAL A 320 6.74 -42.41 13.89
CA VAL A 320 6.37 -41.49 12.82
C VAL A 320 4.99 -40.93 13.11
N ASN A 321 4.90 -39.61 13.04
CA ASN A 321 3.66 -38.86 13.13
C ASN A 321 3.33 -38.26 11.76
N PHE A 322 2.24 -38.72 11.14
CA PHE A 322 1.72 -38.14 9.89
C PHE A 322 0.62 -37.08 10.15
N GLY A 323 0.30 -36.82 11.43
CA GLY A 323 -0.72 -35.88 11.87
C GLY A 323 -2.11 -36.51 12.09
N ASP A 324 -2.21 -37.85 12.06
CA ASP A 324 -3.49 -38.57 12.20
C ASP A 324 -4.02 -38.54 13.65
N ASP A 325 -3.11 -38.39 14.61
CA ASP A 325 -3.41 -38.49 16.04
C ASP A 325 -3.41 -37.12 16.70
N SER A 326 -4.59 -36.55 16.90
CA SER A 326 -4.76 -35.27 17.61
C SER A 326 -4.22 -35.26 19.06
N SER A 327 -4.04 -36.43 19.68
CA SER A 327 -3.42 -36.54 21.01
C SER A 327 -1.89 -36.44 20.98
N LYS A 328 -1.30 -36.58 19.78
CA LYS A 328 0.13 -36.43 19.50
C LYS A 328 0.31 -35.35 18.42
N PRO A 329 0.11 -34.07 18.75
CA PRO A 329 0.37 -33.00 17.80
C PRO A 329 1.85 -32.99 17.37
N PHE A 330 2.12 -32.38 16.23
CA PHE A 330 3.50 -32.11 15.81
C PHE A 330 4.22 -31.24 16.84
N VAL A 331 5.52 -31.48 17.00
CA VAL A 331 6.40 -30.59 17.78
C VAL A 331 6.57 -29.26 17.03
N TYR A 332 6.66 -29.30 15.70
CA TYR A 332 6.65 -28.11 14.86
C TYR A 332 5.23 -27.54 14.69
N ASP A 333 5.09 -26.23 14.86
CA ASP A 333 3.84 -25.52 14.62
C ASP A 333 3.59 -25.34 13.11
N ILE A 334 3.11 -26.41 12.48
CA ILE A 334 2.86 -26.46 11.04
C ILE A 334 1.77 -25.49 10.58
N ASN A 335 0.86 -25.09 11.47
CA ASN A 335 -0.22 -24.16 11.14
C ASN A 335 0.30 -22.73 10.93
N ASN A 336 1.45 -22.40 11.51
CA ASN A 336 2.15 -21.12 11.33
C ASN A 336 3.28 -21.20 10.29
N HIS A 337 3.29 -22.23 9.43
CA HIS A 337 4.29 -22.36 8.38
C HIS A 337 4.09 -21.35 7.25
N GLU A 338 5.07 -20.45 7.06
CA GLU A 338 5.13 -19.55 5.91
C GLU A 338 5.94 -20.18 4.76
N ALA A 339 5.35 -20.17 3.55
CA ALA A 339 6.05 -20.54 2.33
C ALA A 339 7.11 -19.47 1.98
N ALA A 340 8.21 -19.86 1.33
CA ALA A 340 9.31 -18.96 0.99
C ALA A 340 8.91 -17.75 0.14
N TYR A 341 7.82 -17.88 -0.63
CA TYR A 341 7.31 -16.86 -1.55
C TYR A 341 6.02 -16.19 -1.08
N SER A 342 5.59 -16.39 0.17
CA SER A 342 4.35 -15.78 0.69
C SER A 342 4.52 -14.34 1.19
N LYS A 343 5.63 -13.65 0.85
CA LYS A 343 5.93 -12.28 1.28
C LYS A 343 6.20 -11.34 0.11
#